data_AF-A0A957TWZ5-F1
#
_entry.id   AF-A0A957TWZ5-F1
#
_cell.length_a   1.000
_cell.length_b   1.000
_cell.length_c   1.000
_cell.angle_alpha   90.00
_cell.angle_beta   90.00
_cell.angle_gamma   90.00
#
_symmetry.space_group_name_H-M   'P 1'
#
loop_
_entity.id
_entity.type
_entity.pdbx_description
1 polymer ?
#
loop_
_entity_poly.entity_id
_entity_poly.type
_entity_poly.pdbx_seq_one_letter_code
_entity_poly.pdbx_strand_id
1 'polypeptide(L)'
;PEEVGAANALSSATWSVMLALGAALGGLVSGTWGIYPAFVIDGITFLLSAYFIARVVLTHRPHEGAGDKSILAAFNQYADGLRYLQQNIDIFVITVHKAINALFLSYGFQVVQVAIAQEIFVYGKEGGLSLGAMFAIAGVGTGIGPIIIRYFTGDDGPQLRWAIAGGYLIGGIGLLLTAPLSSFGMVLLGTALRSFGGGMVWVFSTQLLLQAVPGSVRGRVFATEFMFFYLGSAIASTVVGGALDLLSISGVIWWMAGLSLLPVLLWSGWLMKRTVH
;
A
#
# COMPACT_ATOMS: atom_id res chain seq x y z
N PRO A 1 8.59 -1.96 23.22
CA PRO A 1 8.79 -0.94 22.17
C PRO A 1 9.56 -1.49 20.95
N GLU A 2 10.67 -2.19 21.20
CA GLU A 2 11.55 -2.79 20.16
C GLU A 2 10.88 -3.91 19.33
N GLU A 3 9.95 -4.67 19.90
CA GLU A 3 9.27 -5.77 19.18
C GLU A 3 8.18 -5.29 18.20
N VAL A 4 7.67 -4.06 18.36
CA VAL A 4 6.52 -3.56 17.58
C VAL A 4 6.91 -3.35 16.10
N GLY A 5 8.13 -2.86 15.85
CA GLY A 5 8.64 -2.68 14.50
C GLY A 5 8.90 -4.00 13.78
N ALA A 6 9.49 -4.96 14.49
CA ALA A 6 9.73 -6.29 13.97
C ALA A 6 8.41 -7.02 13.65
N ALA A 7 7.43 -6.94 14.54
CA ALA A 7 6.10 -7.52 14.32
C ALA A 7 5.37 -6.88 13.13
N ASN A 8 5.44 -5.55 12.99
CA ASN A 8 4.82 -4.85 11.86
C ASN A 8 5.49 -5.19 10.51
N ALA A 9 6.83 -5.25 10.49
CA ALA A 9 7.59 -5.67 9.31
C ALA A 9 7.29 -7.13 8.93
N LEU A 10 7.20 -8.04 9.91
CA LEU A 10 6.87 -9.44 9.67
C LEU A 10 5.43 -9.62 9.16
N SER A 11 4.46 -8.90 9.74
CA SER A 11 3.07 -8.90 9.27
C SER A 11 2.98 -8.40 7.82
N SER A 12 3.69 -7.32 7.51
CA SER A 12 3.77 -6.76 6.16
C SER A 12 4.46 -7.73 5.19
N ALA A 13 5.53 -8.40 5.62
CA ALA A 13 6.22 -9.43 4.84
C ALA A 13 5.30 -10.61 4.52
N THR A 14 4.47 -11.04 5.49
CA THR A 14 3.51 -12.12 5.29
C THR A 14 2.48 -11.74 4.22
N TRP A 15 1.94 -10.52 4.28
CA TRP A 15 1.05 -9.99 3.25
C TRP A 15 1.73 -9.91 1.88
N SER A 16 2.97 -9.43 1.82
CA SER A 16 3.75 -9.32 0.58
C SER A 16 4.07 -10.68 -0.05
N VAL A 17 4.35 -11.71 0.76
CA VAL A 17 4.55 -13.10 0.29
C VAL A 17 3.24 -13.65 -0.28
N MET A 18 2.12 -13.45 0.42
CA MET A 18 0.80 -13.83 -0.07
C MET A 18 0.47 -13.13 -1.39
N LEU A 19 0.75 -11.83 -1.51
CA LEU A 19 0.55 -11.08 -2.75
C LEU A 19 1.44 -11.63 -3.87
N ALA A 20 2.72 -11.85 -3.60
CA ALA A 20 3.67 -12.30 -4.62
C ALA A 20 3.30 -13.68 -5.17
N LEU A 21 3.10 -14.65 -4.27
CA LEU A 21 2.77 -16.03 -4.64
C LEU A 21 1.35 -16.14 -5.18
N GLY A 22 0.39 -15.48 -4.54
CA GLY A 22 -1.01 -15.47 -4.97
C GLY A 22 -1.16 -14.87 -6.37
N ALA A 23 -0.49 -13.76 -6.65
CA ALA A 23 -0.50 -13.15 -7.98
C ALA A 23 0.20 -14.01 -9.04
N ALA A 24 1.34 -14.62 -8.71
CA ALA A 24 2.06 -15.50 -9.63
C ALA A 24 1.21 -16.72 -10.00
N LEU A 25 0.62 -17.40 -9.01
CA LEU A 25 -0.24 -18.56 -9.22
C LEU A 25 -1.56 -18.17 -9.91
N GLY A 26 -2.19 -17.09 -9.47
CA GLY A 26 -3.42 -16.57 -10.08
C GLY A 26 -3.21 -16.15 -11.54
N GLY A 27 -2.10 -15.49 -11.84
CA GLY A 27 -1.68 -15.16 -13.20
C GLY A 27 -1.38 -16.38 -14.06
N LEU A 28 -0.69 -17.38 -13.51
CA LEU A 28 -0.42 -18.64 -14.20
C LEU A 28 -1.72 -19.37 -14.58
N VAL A 29 -2.64 -19.50 -13.62
CA VAL A 29 -3.94 -20.17 -13.83
C VAL A 29 -4.80 -19.37 -14.81
N SER A 30 -5.00 -18.07 -14.58
CA SER A 30 -5.82 -17.23 -15.45
C SER A 30 -5.23 -17.12 -16.86
N GLY A 31 -3.91 -17.00 -16.98
CA GLY A 31 -3.22 -16.87 -18.25
C GLY A 31 -3.15 -18.17 -19.07
N THR A 32 -3.27 -19.34 -18.46
CA THR A 32 -3.23 -20.64 -19.17
C THR A 32 -4.63 -21.25 -19.34
N TRP A 33 -5.40 -21.34 -18.26
CA TRP A 33 -6.71 -21.99 -18.22
C TRP A 33 -7.87 -21.00 -18.38
N GLY A 34 -7.63 -19.70 -18.17
CA GLY A 34 -8.66 -18.65 -18.23
C GLY A 34 -9.18 -18.26 -16.85
N ILE A 35 -10.01 -17.22 -16.80
CA ILE A 35 -10.47 -16.63 -15.53
C ILE A 35 -11.42 -17.53 -14.73
N TYR A 36 -12.27 -18.35 -15.39
CA TYR A 36 -13.24 -19.20 -14.68
C TYR A 36 -12.59 -20.27 -13.80
N PRO A 37 -11.59 -21.05 -14.28
CA PRO A 37 -10.83 -21.96 -13.41
C PRO A 37 -10.14 -21.24 -12.25
N ALA A 38 -9.65 -20.00 -12.45
CA ALA A 38 -9.06 -19.20 -11.38
C ALA A 38 -10.07 -18.90 -10.26
N PHE A 39 -11.31 -18.53 -10.60
CA PHE A 39 -12.37 -18.32 -9.61
C PHE A 39 -12.73 -19.59 -8.83
N VAL A 40 -12.72 -20.77 -9.49
CA VAL A 40 -12.98 -22.04 -8.80
C VAL A 40 -11.87 -22.35 -7.79
N ILE A 41 -10.61 -22.19 -8.19
CA ILE A 41 -9.46 -22.41 -7.31
C ILE A 41 -9.51 -21.43 -6.12
N ASP A 42 -9.76 -20.15 -6.39
CA ASP A 42 -9.91 -19.13 -5.35
C ASP A 42 -11.01 -19.51 -4.34
N GLY A 43 -12.20 -19.91 -4.83
CA GLY A 43 -13.30 -20.38 -3.98
C GLY A 43 -12.92 -21.57 -3.09
N ILE A 44 -12.16 -22.54 -3.61
CA ILE A 44 -11.65 -23.67 -2.82
C ILE A 44 -10.70 -23.17 -1.71
N THR A 45 -9.83 -22.20 -1.99
CA THR A 45 -8.92 -21.65 -0.96
C THR A 45 -9.69 -20.96 0.17
N PHE A 46 -10.78 -20.25 -0.13
CA PHE A 46 -11.65 -19.65 0.89
C PHE A 46 -12.37 -20.70 1.74
N LEU A 47 -12.84 -21.80 1.14
CA LEU A 47 -13.43 -22.91 1.90
C LEU A 47 -12.41 -23.57 2.84
N LEU A 48 -11.17 -23.74 2.39
CA LEU A 48 -10.08 -24.24 3.23
C LEU A 48 -9.77 -23.27 4.38
N SER A 49 -9.72 -21.97 4.11
CA SER A 49 -9.53 -20.94 5.15
C SER A 49 -10.66 -20.97 6.19
N ALA A 50 -11.92 -21.06 5.74
CA ALA A 50 -13.08 -21.18 6.62
C ALA A 50 -13.02 -22.44 7.49
N TYR A 51 -12.58 -23.57 6.92
CA TYR A 51 -12.35 -24.81 7.67
C TYR A 51 -11.32 -24.61 8.79
N PHE A 52 -10.16 -24.01 8.50
CA PHE A 52 -9.14 -23.75 9.53
C PHE A 52 -9.64 -22.79 10.61
N ILE A 53 -10.31 -21.70 10.24
CA ILE A 53 -10.86 -20.73 11.18
C ILE A 53 -11.91 -21.37 12.09
N ALA A 54 -12.78 -22.24 11.55
CA ALA A 54 -13.80 -22.96 12.33
C ALA A 54 -13.20 -23.90 13.40
N ARG A 55 -11.92 -24.27 13.30
CA ARG A 55 -11.22 -25.10 14.28
C ARG A 55 -10.51 -24.29 15.36
N VAL A 56 -10.43 -22.96 15.22
CA VAL A 56 -9.79 -22.10 16.23
C VAL A 56 -10.71 -21.97 17.43
N VAL A 57 -10.31 -22.58 18.55
CA VAL A 57 -10.99 -22.40 19.84
C VAL A 57 -10.43 -21.15 20.51
N LEU A 58 -11.18 -20.06 20.46
CA LEU A 58 -10.86 -18.83 21.19
C LEU A 58 -11.44 -18.91 22.61
N THR A 59 -10.58 -18.96 23.61
CA THR A 59 -10.99 -18.64 24.98
C THR A 59 -11.29 -17.16 25.06
N HIS A 60 -12.57 -16.80 24.95
CA HIS A 60 -13.04 -15.44 25.11
C HIS A 60 -12.79 -14.99 26.55
N ARG A 61 -11.81 -14.12 26.78
CA ARG A 61 -11.71 -13.35 28.02
C ARG A 61 -12.58 -12.12 27.83
N PRO A 62 -13.71 -11.96 28.55
CA PRO A 62 -14.49 -10.74 28.48
C PRO A 62 -13.57 -9.58 28.85
N HIS A 63 -13.40 -8.62 27.94
CA HIS A 63 -12.82 -7.35 28.32
C HIS A 63 -13.83 -6.63 29.23
N GLU A 64 -13.55 -6.60 30.53
CA GLU A 64 -14.24 -5.72 31.47
C GLU A 64 -14.05 -4.28 30.97
N GLY A 65 -15.15 -3.59 30.66
CA GLY A 65 -15.14 -2.22 30.13
C GLY A 65 -15.57 -2.06 28.68
N ALA A 66 -16.38 -2.98 28.12
CA ALA A 66 -17.10 -2.71 26.87
C ALA A 66 -18.04 -1.50 27.07
N GLY A 67 -17.54 -0.30 26.74
CA GLY A 67 -18.30 0.93 26.77
C GLY A 67 -19.53 0.88 25.86
N ASP A 68 -20.35 1.93 25.89
CA ASP A 68 -21.57 2.02 25.10
C ASP A 68 -21.31 1.68 23.62
N LYS A 69 -22.03 0.66 23.12
CA LYS A 69 -21.93 0.14 21.75
C LYS A 69 -22.93 0.82 20.80
N SER A 70 -23.59 1.89 21.26
CA SER A 70 -24.53 2.64 20.43
C SER A 70 -23.84 3.24 19.19
N ILE A 71 -24.60 3.38 18.11
CA ILE A 71 -24.13 4.04 16.87
C ILE A 71 -23.64 5.46 17.20
N LEU A 72 -24.35 6.17 18.08
CA LEU A 72 -23.98 7.50 18.53
C LEU A 72 -22.61 7.51 19.24
N ALA A 73 -22.36 6.53 20.12
CA ALA A 73 -21.07 6.37 20.77
C ALA A 73 -19.94 6.08 19.77
N ALA A 74 -20.20 5.29 18.71
CA ALA A 74 -19.23 5.04 17.64
C ALA A 74 -18.89 6.32 16.85
N PHE A 75 -19.89 7.15 16.51
CA PHE A 75 -19.67 8.45 15.86
C PHE A 75 -18.90 9.42 16.76
N ASN A 76 -19.25 9.53 18.04
CA ASN A 76 -18.55 10.38 19.00
C ASN A 76 -17.10 9.92 19.19
N GLN A 77 -16.87 8.62 19.34
CA GLN A 77 -15.53 8.04 19.37
C GLN A 77 -14.76 8.44 18.11
N TYR A 78 -15.33 8.26 16.92
CA TYR A 78 -14.66 8.65 15.68
C TYR A 78 -14.34 10.16 15.62
N ALA A 79 -15.28 11.02 16.01
CA ALA A 79 -15.07 12.46 16.09
C ALA A 79 -13.94 12.85 17.06
N ASP A 80 -13.80 12.14 18.19
CA ASP A 80 -12.68 12.32 19.12
C ASP A 80 -11.33 11.98 18.48
N GLY A 81 -11.30 10.93 17.63
CA GLY A 81 -10.11 10.59 16.85
C GLY A 81 -9.70 11.70 15.87
N LEU A 82 -10.68 12.27 15.16
CA LEU A 82 -10.43 13.40 14.25
C LEU A 82 -9.99 14.66 15.00
N ARG A 83 -10.64 15.00 16.13
CA ARG A 83 -10.25 16.13 16.97
C ARG A 83 -8.83 15.95 17.51
N TYR A 84 -8.46 14.73 17.92
CA TYR A 84 -7.10 14.42 18.34
C TYR A 84 -6.07 14.68 17.22
N LEU A 85 -6.37 14.27 15.98
CA LEU A 85 -5.49 14.54 14.84
C LEU A 85 -5.38 16.03 14.52
N GLN A 86 -6.47 16.80 14.60
CA GLN A 86 -6.44 18.24 14.41
C GLN A 86 -5.58 18.96 15.45
N GLN A 87 -5.55 18.46 16.69
CA GLN A 87 -4.71 18.99 17.77
C GLN A 87 -3.25 18.54 17.66
N ASN A 88 -2.96 17.44 16.98
CA ASN A 88 -1.63 16.84 16.83
C ASN A 88 -1.23 16.77 15.36
N ILE A 89 -0.87 17.93 14.79
CA ILE A 89 -0.59 18.08 13.35
C ILE A 89 0.48 17.10 12.85
N ASP A 90 1.49 16.79 13.67
CA ASP A 90 2.56 15.86 13.30
C ASP A 90 2.04 14.44 13.08
N ILE A 91 1.09 13.99 13.91
CA ILE A 91 0.45 12.68 13.78
C ILE A 91 -0.49 12.69 12.57
N PHE A 92 -1.21 13.79 12.36
CA PHE A 92 -2.06 13.97 11.18
C PHE A 92 -1.26 13.85 9.87
N VAL A 93 -0.12 14.52 9.77
CA VAL A 93 0.72 14.45 8.56
C VAL A 93 1.21 13.02 8.30
N ILE A 94 1.58 12.26 9.34
CA ILE A 94 1.95 10.84 9.19
C ILE A 94 0.74 10.00 8.77
N THR A 95 -0.44 10.29 9.32
CA THR A 95 -1.70 9.57 9.02
C THR A 95 -2.09 9.68 7.55
N VAL A 96 -1.83 10.81 6.89
CA VAL A 96 -2.21 10.98 5.47
C VAL A 96 -1.26 10.29 4.48
N HIS A 97 -0.13 9.74 4.94
CA HIS A 97 0.87 9.16 4.04
C HIS A 97 0.38 7.97 3.23
N LYS A 98 -0.46 7.10 3.81
CA LYS A 98 -1.05 5.99 3.03
C LYS A 98 -1.97 6.50 1.93
N ALA A 99 -2.75 7.55 2.22
CA ALA A 99 -3.61 8.20 1.22
C ALA A 99 -2.78 8.84 0.10
N ILE A 100 -1.68 9.53 0.44
CA ILE A 100 -0.75 10.10 -0.54
C ILE A 100 -0.10 8.99 -1.39
N ASN A 101 0.38 7.91 -0.78
CA ASN A 101 0.92 6.76 -1.51
C ASN A 101 -0.13 6.13 -2.45
N ALA A 102 -1.38 5.98 -1.99
CA ALA A 102 -2.47 5.50 -2.82
C ALA A 102 -2.73 6.44 -4.01
N LEU A 103 -2.75 7.76 -3.74
CA LEU A 103 -3.09 8.79 -4.70
C LEU A 103 -2.04 8.94 -5.82
N PHE A 104 -0.77 8.96 -5.45
CA PHE A 104 0.32 9.35 -6.36
C PHE A 104 1.13 8.17 -6.91
N LEU A 105 1.18 7.03 -6.21
CA LEU A 105 2.07 5.94 -6.58
C LEU A 105 1.37 4.61 -6.85
N SER A 106 0.27 4.31 -6.18
CA SER A 106 -0.22 2.93 -6.11
C SER A 106 -1.51 2.66 -6.87
N TYR A 107 -2.65 3.24 -6.46
CA TYR A 107 -3.95 2.77 -6.97
C TYR A 107 -4.23 3.22 -8.40
N GLY A 108 -3.83 4.44 -8.76
CA GLY A 108 -3.86 4.88 -10.15
C GLY A 108 -3.02 3.96 -11.05
N PHE A 109 -1.86 3.51 -10.56
CA PHE A 109 -0.97 2.64 -11.32
C PHE A 109 -1.57 1.25 -11.50
N GLN A 110 -2.37 0.74 -10.56
CA GLN A 110 -3.04 -0.55 -10.73
C GLN A 110 -4.02 -0.54 -11.92
N VAL A 111 -4.71 0.58 -12.16
CA VAL A 111 -5.57 0.73 -13.35
C VAL A 111 -4.72 0.69 -14.62
N VAL A 112 -3.62 1.44 -14.65
CA VAL A 112 -2.67 1.44 -15.77
C VAL A 112 -2.04 0.06 -15.97
N GLN A 113 -1.75 -0.67 -14.90
CA GLN A 113 -1.15 -2.00 -14.93
C GLN A 113 -2.06 -3.02 -15.63
N VAL A 114 -3.39 -2.91 -15.44
CA VAL A 114 -4.36 -3.71 -16.19
C VAL A 114 -4.30 -3.36 -17.68
N ALA A 115 -4.31 -2.06 -18.04
CA ALA A 115 -4.21 -1.61 -19.42
C ALA A 115 -2.90 -2.08 -20.09
N ILE A 116 -1.75 -2.00 -19.41
CA ILE A 116 -0.47 -2.50 -19.89
C ILE A 116 -0.56 -4.01 -20.20
N ALA A 117 -1.18 -4.80 -19.32
CA ALA A 117 -1.30 -6.25 -19.48
C ALA A 117 -2.22 -6.63 -20.64
N GLN A 118 -3.29 -5.86 -20.87
CA GLN A 118 -4.32 -6.18 -21.85
C GLN A 118 -4.07 -5.61 -23.25
N GLU A 119 -3.30 -4.52 -23.36
CA GLU A 119 -3.12 -3.81 -24.63
C GLU A 119 -1.69 -3.83 -25.16
N ILE A 120 -0.68 -3.89 -24.30
CA ILE A 120 0.73 -3.71 -24.71
C ILE A 120 1.51 -5.02 -24.60
N PHE A 121 1.60 -5.57 -23.39
CA PHE A 121 2.32 -6.82 -23.12
C PHE A 121 1.32 -7.92 -22.84
N VAL A 122 0.65 -8.41 -23.88
CA VAL A 122 -0.44 -9.40 -23.75
C VAL A 122 0.11 -10.82 -23.72
N TYR A 123 0.63 -11.25 -22.56
CA TYR A 123 1.08 -12.62 -22.36
C TYR A 123 0.03 -13.45 -21.62
N GLY A 124 -0.24 -14.65 -22.16
CA GLY A 124 -1.32 -15.50 -21.70
C GLY A 124 -2.70 -14.99 -22.11
N LYS A 125 -3.74 -15.75 -21.79
CA LYS A 125 -5.13 -15.36 -22.05
C LYS A 125 -5.44 -14.02 -21.38
N GLU A 126 -5.90 -13.06 -22.18
CA GLU A 126 -6.30 -11.71 -21.72
C GLU A 126 -5.23 -10.97 -20.90
N GLY A 127 -3.93 -11.28 -21.12
CA GLY A 127 -2.84 -10.66 -20.37
C GLY A 127 -2.64 -11.21 -18.94
N GLY A 128 -3.28 -12.33 -18.59
CA GLY A 128 -3.24 -12.90 -17.24
C GLY A 128 -1.82 -13.21 -16.73
N LEU A 129 -0.92 -13.69 -17.59
CA LEU A 129 0.48 -13.92 -17.19
C LEU A 129 1.21 -12.61 -16.90
N SER A 130 0.98 -11.59 -17.73
CA SER A 130 1.60 -10.27 -17.55
C SER A 130 1.13 -9.59 -16.27
N LEU A 131 -0.18 -9.58 -16.03
CA LEU A 131 -0.77 -8.97 -14.83
C LEU A 131 -0.30 -9.71 -13.57
N GLY A 132 -0.28 -11.04 -13.60
CA GLY A 132 0.24 -11.88 -12.53
C GLY A 132 1.72 -11.61 -12.23
N ALA A 133 2.57 -11.52 -13.25
CA ALA A 133 3.98 -11.21 -13.08
C ALA A 133 4.22 -9.81 -12.50
N MET A 134 3.46 -8.80 -12.94
CA MET A 134 3.54 -7.44 -12.40
C MET A 134 3.10 -7.37 -10.93
N PHE A 135 2.00 -8.04 -10.55
CA PHE A 135 1.60 -8.12 -9.13
C PHE A 135 2.57 -8.99 -8.31
N ALA A 136 3.14 -10.04 -8.89
CA ALA A 136 4.11 -10.89 -8.22
C ALA A 136 5.38 -10.10 -7.84
N ILE A 137 5.95 -9.36 -8.81
CA ILE A 137 7.12 -8.52 -8.56
C ILE A 137 6.79 -7.32 -7.65
N ALA A 138 5.55 -6.82 -7.69
CA ALA A 138 5.08 -5.82 -6.73
C ALA A 138 5.05 -6.36 -5.29
N GLY A 139 4.59 -7.61 -5.10
CA GLY A 139 4.67 -8.31 -3.82
C GLY A 139 6.10 -8.43 -3.31
N VAL A 140 7.03 -8.82 -4.18
CA VAL A 140 8.47 -8.87 -3.85
C VAL A 140 8.99 -7.49 -3.45
N GLY A 141 8.71 -6.44 -4.23
CA GLY A 141 9.16 -5.08 -3.94
C GLY A 141 8.63 -4.57 -2.60
N THR A 142 7.32 -4.67 -2.36
CA THR A 142 6.69 -4.21 -1.11
C THR A 142 7.21 -4.93 0.14
N GLY A 143 7.58 -6.21 0.02
CA GLY A 143 8.11 -7.00 1.13
C GLY A 143 9.59 -6.72 1.42
N ILE A 144 10.42 -6.72 0.38
CA ILE A 144 11.88 -6.59 0.52
C ILE A 144 12.26 -5.16 0.94
N GLY A 145 11.58 -4.14 0.40
CA GLY A 145 11.98 -2.74 0.62
C GLY A 145 12.05 -2.31 2.08
N PRO A 146 10.96 -2.45 2.85
CA PRO A 146 10.96 -2.13 4.27
C PRO A 146 11.96 -2.95 5.08
N ILE A 147 12.16 -4.23 4.76
CA ILE A 147 13.07 -5.11 5.49
C ILE A 147 14.52 -4.64 5.32
N ILE A 148 14.96 -4.41 4.08
CA ILE A 148 16.32 -3.94 3.79
C ILE A 148 16.55 -2.57 4.41
N ILE A 149 15.62 -1.63 4.22
CA ILE A 149 15.81 -0.26 4.69
C ILE A 149 15.74 -0.19 6.22
N ARG A 150 14.93 -1.02 6.87
CA ARG A 150 14.86 -1.10 8.33
C ARG A 150 16.19 -1.52 8.97
N TYR A 151 17.01 -2.32 8.27
CA TYR A 151 18.36 -2.65 8.76
C TYR A 151 19.21 -1.39 9.00
N PHE A 152 19.02 -0.35 8.18
CA PHE A 152 19.73 0.92 8.30
C PHE A 152 19.03 1.91 9.22
N THR A 153 17.69 2.00 9.16
CA THR A 153 16.93 2.98 9.94
C THR A 153 16.71 2.58 11.39
N GLY A 154 16.74 1.28 11.69
CA GLY A 154 16.24 0.74 12.94
C GLY A 154 14.79 1.18 13.21
N ASP A 155 14.50 1.50 14.47
CA ASP A 155 13.22 2.07 14.92
C ASP A 155 13.35 3.58 15.24
N ASP A 156 14.38 4.24 14.70
CA ASP A 156 14.65 5.67 14.90
C ASP A 156 13.68 6.56 14.09
N GLY A 157 12.87 7.34 14.80
CA GLY A 157 11.80 8.17 14.22
C GLY A 157 12.29 9.11 13.10
N PRO A 158 13.28 9.98 13.34
CA PRO A 158 13.95 10.77 12.29
C PRO A 158 14.36 9.97 11.05
N GLN A 159 14.99 8.80 11.21
CA GLN A 159 15.46 8.00 10.08
C GLN A 159 14.29 7.38 9.30
N LEU A 160 13.26 6.89 9.99
CA LEU A 160 12.02 6.41 9.38
C LEU A 160 11.33 7.49 8.55
N ARG A 161 11.32 8.75 9.02
CA ARG A 161 10.76 9.87 8.27
C ARG A 161 11.53 10.16 6.97
N TRP A 162 12.86 10.14 7.01
CA TRP A 162 13.67 10.29 5.79
C TRP A 162 13.53 9.09 4.85
N ALA A 163 13.40 7.88 5.40
CA ALA A 163 13.15 6.69 4.60
C ALA A 163 11.81 6.75 3.85
N ILE A 164 10.77 7.36 4.43
CA ILE A 164 9.52 7.66 3.72
C ILE A 164 9.78 8.58 2.50
N ALA A 165 10.58 9.64 2.65
CA ALA A 165 10.92 10.54 1.55
C ALA A 165 11.65 9.78 0.42
N GLY A 166 12.62 8.94 0.81
CA GLY A 166 13.31 8.03 -0.10
C GLY A 166 12.35 7.04 -0.78
N GLY A 167 11.34 6.55 -0.06
CA GLY A 167 10.31 5.67 -0.58
C GLY A 167 9.50 6.32 -1.69
N TYR A 168 9.08 7.58 -1.53
CA TYR A 168 8.41 8.32 -2.61
C TYR A 168 9.33 8.53 -3.82
N LEU A 169 10.61 8.83 -3.60
CA LEU A 169 11.58 9.04 -4.68
C LEU A 169 11.83 7.75 -5.48
N ILE A 170 12.09 6.64 -4.80
CA ILE A 170 12.25 5.31 -5.43
C ILE A 170 10.95 4.92 -6.15
N GLY A 171 9.80 5.23 -5.53
CA GLY A 171 8.46 5.11 -6.10
C GLY A 171 8.34 5.78 -7.47
N GLY A 172 8.70 7.07 -7.53
CA GLY A 172 8.68 7.90 -8.73
C GLY A 172 9.68 7.43 -9.79
N ILE A 173 10.89 7.01 -9.40
CA ILE A 173 11.86 6.41 -10.32
C ILE A 173 11.29 5.14 -10.97
N GLY A 174 10.59 4.30 -10.19
CA GLY A 174 9.90 3.13 -10.73
C GLY A 174 8.86 3.48 -11.80
N LEU A 175 8.09 4.55 -11.60
CA LEU A 175 7.17 5.08 -12.62
C LEU A 175 7.91 5.60 -13.86
N LEU A 176 8.99 6.36 -13.68
CA LEU A 176 9.82 6.88 -14.78
C LEU A 176 10.42 5.76 -15.64
N LEU A 177 10.87 4.66 -15.02
CA LEU A 177 11.37 3.50 -15.76
C LEU A 177 10.26 2.75 -16.51
N THR A 178 9.03 2.76 -15.98
CA THR A 178 7.88 2.12 -16.61
C THR A 178 7.32 2.95 -17.76
N ALA A 179 7.38 4.28 -17.67
CA ALA A 179 6.72 5.21 -18.59
C ALA A 179 7.02 5.02 -20.08
N PRO A 180 8.26 4.72 -20.51
CA PRO A 180 8.58 4.48 -21.92
C PRO A 180 7.96 3.20 -22.49
N LEU A 181 7.57 2.25 -21.62
CA LEU A 181 7.01 0.95 -22.02
C LEU A 181 7.90 0.20 -23.04
N SER A 182 9.22 0.35 -22.92
CA SER A 182 10.19 -0.13 -23.91
C SER A 182 10.31 -1.66 -23.97
N SER A 183 10.11 -2.33 -22.83
CA SER A 183 10.11 -3.78 -22.74
C SER A 183 9.38 -4.23 -21.47
N PHE A 184 8.86 -5.45 -21.47
CA PHE A 184 8.22 -6.01 -20.29
C PHE A 184 9.16 -6.12 -19.09
N GLY A 185 10.46 -6.40 -19.33
CA GLY A 185 11.47 -6.42 -18.27
C GLY A 185 11.65 -5.06 -17.58
N MET A 186 11.63 -3.97 -18.33
CA MET A 186 11.67 -2.61 -17.76
C MET A 186 10.40 -2.27 -16.99
N VAL A 187 9.23 -2.72 -17.46
CA VAL A 187 7.97 -2.58 -16.71
C VAL A 187 8.02 -3.35 -15.39
N LEU A 188 8.56 -4.57 -15.38
CA LEU A 188 8.72 -5.36 -14.15
C LEU A 188 9.71 -4.70 -13.19
N LEU A 189 10.85 -4.20 -13.67
CA LEU A 189 11.83 -3.50 -12.86
C LEU A 189 11.24 -2.20 -12.27
N GLY A 190 10.55 -1.41 -13.10
CA GLY A 190 9.87 -0.20 -12.66
C GLY A 190 8.78 -0.49 -11.64
N THR A 191 7.97 -1.54 -11.86
CA THR A 191 6.95 -2.01 -10.90
C THR A 191 7.58 -2.47 -9.59
N ALA A 192 8.71 -3.16 -9.63
CA ALA A 192 9.45 -3.60 -8.45
C ALA A 192 9.93 -2.41 -7.61
N LEU A 193 10.60 -1.43 -8.24
CA LEU A 193 11.06 -0.21 -7.55
C LEU A 193 9.89 0.62 -7.02
N ARG A 194 8.83 0.79 -7.82
CA ARG A 194 7.63 1.51 -7.39
C ARG A 194 7.05 0.89 -6.13
N SER A 195 6.97 -0.43 -6.11
CA SER A 195 6.42 -1.21 -4.99
C SER A 195 7.36 -1.25 -3.78
N PHE A 196 8.67 -1.26 -4.01
CA PHE A 196 9.68 -1.09 -2.95
C PHE A 196 9.48 0.23 -2.21
N GLY A 197 9.39 1.33 -2.96
CA GLY A 197 9.14 2.66 -2.40
C GLY A 197 7.79 2.77 -1.68
N GLY A 198 6.72 2.27 -2.30
CA GLY A 198 5.39 2.25 -1.69
C GLY A 198 5.32 1.41 -0.41
N GLY A 199 6.02 0.27 -0.38
CA GLY A 199 6.16 -0.57 0.81
C GLY A 199 6.86 0.16 1.96
N MET A 200 7.94 0.89 1.68
CA MET A 200 8.63 1.71 2.69
C MET A 200 7.68 2.74 3.30
N VAL A 201 6.94 3.47 2.47
CA VAL A 201 5.97 4.47 2.96
C VAL A 201 4.93 3.81 3.86
N TRP A 202 4.38 2.66 3.45
CA TRP A 202 3.37 1.94 4.21
C TRP A 202 3.84 1.46 5.58
N VAL A 203 4.99 0.77 5.62
CA VAL A 203 5.52 0.15 6.84
C VAL A 203 6.02 1.20 7.81
N PHE A 204 6.75 2.20 7.32
CA PHE A 204 7.34 3.23 8.18
C PHE A 204 6.31 4.25 8.67
N SER A 205 5.28 4.59 7.89
CA SER A 205 4.18 5.44 8.41
C SER A 205 3.43 4.72 9.53
N THR A 206 3.14 3.43 9.34
CA THR A 206 2.50 2.58 10.36
C THR A 206 3.35 2.52 11.62
N GLN A 207 4.66 2.30 11.48
CA GLN A 207 5.57 2.24 12.62
C GLN A 207 5.63 3.57 13.38
N LEU A 208 5.73 4.69 12.68
CA LEU A 208 5.70 6.02 13.30
C LEU A 208 4.39 6.28 14.06
N LEU A 209 3.24 5.85 13.52
CA LEU A 209 1.95 5.96 14.23
C LEU A 209 1.89 5.04 15.45
N LEU A 210 2.42 3.82 15.36
CA LEU A 210 2.47 2.89 16.50
C LEU A 210 3.33 3.45 17.65
N GLN A 211 4.39 4.18 17.32
CA GLN A 211 5.28 4.84 18.29
C GLN A 211 4.65 6.12 18.87
N ALA A 212 4.02 6.96 18.04
CA ALA A 212 3.55 8.28 18.45
C ALA A 212 2.14 8.29 19.07
N VAL A 213 1.27 7.36 18.68
CA VAL A 213 -0.16 7.42 19.05
C VAL A 213 -0.44 6.63 20.35
N PRO A 214 -1.00 7.28 21.38
CA PRO A 214 -1.40 6.63 22.62
C PRO A 214 -2.44 5.52 22.39
N GLY A 215 -2.34 4.44 23.18
CA GLY A 215 -3.24 3.28 23.04
C GLY A 215 -4.73 3.62 23.15
N SER A 216 -5.10 4.66 23.89
CA SER A 216 -6.49 5.09 24.09
C SER A 216 -7.18 5.61 22.83
N VAL A 217 -6.43 6.18 21.88
CA VAL A 217 -6.92 6.77 20.62
C VAL A 217 -6.44 6.02 19.37
N ARG A 218 -5.48 5.10 19.52
CA ARG A 218 -4.79 4.40 18.43
C ARG A 218 -5.74 3.79 17.41
N GLY A 219 -6.69 2.97 17.85
CA GLY A 219 -7.64 2.31 16.93
C GLY A 219 -8.44 3.31 16.08
N ARG A 220 -8.75 4.49 16.63
CA ARG A 220 -9.50 5.54 15.94
C ARG A 220 -8.64 6.25 14.90
N VAL A 221 -7.39 6.55 15.23
CA VAL A 221 -6.43 7.13 14.30
C VAL A 221 -6.18 6.18 13.11
N PHE A 222 -6.00 4.89 13.37
CA PHE A 222 -5.85 3.89 12.29
C PHE A 222 -7.12 3.77 11.43
N ALA A 223 -8.32 3.87 12.01
CA ALA A 223 -9.56 3.90 11.24
C ALA A 223 -9.61 5.10 10.29
N THR A 224 -9.24 6.29 10.76
CA THR A 224 -9.13 7.49 9.91
C THR A 224 -8.06 7.34 8.83
N GLU A 225 -6.90 6.75 9.16
CA GLU A 225 -5.84 6.44 8.19
C GLU A 225 -6.38 5.60 7.02
N PHE A 226 -7.07 4.49 7.33
CA PHE A 226 -7.67 3.61 6.33
C PHE A 226 -8.78 4.29 5.54
N MET A 227 -9.60 5.14 6.17
CA MET A 227 -10.61 5.93 5.46
C MET A 227 -9.95 6.83 4.40
N PHE A 228 -8.91 7.59 4.78
CA PHE A 228 -8.20 8.44 3.82
C PHE A 228 -7.50 7.61 2.74
N PHE A 229 -6.94 6.47 3.10
CA PHE A 229 -6.34 5.53 2.15
C PHE A 229 -7.34 5.06 1.09
N TYR A 230 -8.52 4.59 1.48
CA TYR A 230 -9.54 4.14 0.53
C TYR A 230 -10.12 5.28 -0.30
N LEU A 231 -10.33 6.46 0.31
CA LEU A 231 -10.77 7.65 -0.41
C LEU A 231 -9.74 8.06 -1.48
N GLY A 232 -8.46 8.13 -1.11
CA GLY A 232 -7.37 8.43 -2.04
C GLY A 232 -7.24 7.37 -3.14
N SER A 233 -7.48 6.10 -2.81
CA SER A 233 -7.49 4.99 -3.75
C SER A 233 -8.61 5.12 -4.79
N ALA A 234 -9.82 5.47 -4.35
CA ALA A 234 -10.96 5.68 -5.23
C ALA A 234 -10.73 6.89 -6.14
N ILE A 235 -10.25 8.02 -5.60
CA ILE A 235 -9.92 9.21 -6.38
C ILE A 235 -8.86 8.89 -7.44
N ALA A 236 -7.77 8.23 -7.05
CA ALA A 236 -6.70 7.86 -7.98
C ALA A 236 -7.19 6.97 -9.12
N SER A 237 -7.96 5.94 -8.79
CA SER A 237 -8.46 4.99 -9.78
C SER A 237 -9.42 5.66 -10.76
N THR A 238 -10.30 6.54 -10.29
CA THR A 238 -11.22 7.31 -11.13
C THR A 238 -10.48 8.31 -12.01
N VAL A 239 -9.56 9.10 -11.45
CA VAL A 239 -8.81 10.12 -12.19
C VAL A 239 -7.93 9.47 -13.25
N VAL A 240 -7.22 8.40 -12.91
CA VAL A 240 -6.34 7.70 -13.85
C VAL A 240 -7.14 6.91 -14.88
N GLY A 241 -8.25 6.29 -14.49
CA GLY A 241 -9.18 5.66 -15.43
C GLY A 241 -9.68 6.65 -16.48
N GLY A 242 -10.17 7.82 -16.06
CA GLY A 242 -10.59 8.87 -16.99
C GLY A 242 -9.44 9.48 -17.80
N ALA A 243 -8.21 9.50 -17.26
CA ALA A 243 -7.03 9.95 -18.00
C ALA A 243 -6.64 8.98 -19.11
N LEU A 244 -6.86 7.67 -18.95
CA LEU A 244 -6.61 6.66 -19.97
C LEU A 244 -7.55 6.80 -21.19
N ASP A 245 -8.74 7.39 -21.00
CA ASP A 245 -9.65 7.69 -22.12
C ASP A 245 -9.16 8.87 -22.98
N LEU A 246 -8.28 9.73 -22.43
CA LEU A 246 -7.84 10.98 -23.06
C LEU A 246 -6.38 10.97 -23.51
N LEU A 247 -5.54 10.18 -22.84
CA LEU A 247 -4.09 10.12 -23.03
C LEU A 247 -3.65 8.69 -23.32
N SER A 248 -2.50 8.53 -23.98
CA SER A 248 -1.90 7.21 -24.11
C SER A 248 -1.47 6.65 -22.76
N ILE A 249 -1.43 5.31 -22.63
CA ILE A 249 -0.94 4.61 -21.43
C ILE A 249 0.43 5.17 -20.98
N SER A 250 1.36 5.35 -21.93
CA SER A 250 2.67 5.96 -21.65
C SER A 250 2.54 7.40 -21.13
N GLY A 251 1.69 8.22 -21.75
CA GLY A 251 1.46 9.61 -21.33
C GLY A 251 0.91 9.71 -19.91
N VAL A 252 -0.01 8.82 -19.53
CA VAL A 252 -0.54 8.73 -18.17
C VAL A 252 0.57 8.39 -17.16
N ILE A 253 1.45 7.43 -17.47
CA ILE A 253 2.55 7.06 -16.57
C ILE A 253 3.54 8.21 -16.41
N TRP A 254 3.88 8.92 -17.49
CA TRP A 254 4.73 10.12 -17.42
C TRP A 254 4.12 11.20 -16.53
N TRP A 255 2.82 11.44 -16.67
CA TRP A 255 2.08 12.38 -15.83
C TRP A 255 2.10 11.97 -14.36
N MET A 256 1.84 10.69 -14.07
CA MET A 256 1.92 10.14 -12.71
C MET A 256 3.34 10.26 -12.13
N ALA A 257 4.36 9.96 -12.92
CA ALA A 257 5.76 10.09 -12.51
C ALA A 257 6.10 11.53 -12.13
N GLY A 258 5.66 12.51 -12.92
CA GLY A 258 5.80 13.93 -12.59
C GLY A 258 5.08 14.31 -11.30
N LEU A 259 3.83 13.87 -11.12
CA LEU A 259 3.06 14.13 -9.90
C LEU A 259 3.64 13.46 -8.65
N SER A 260 4.33 12.33 -8.79
CA SER A 260 4.98 11.65 -7.68
C SER A 260 6.11 12.46 -7.02
N LEU A 261 6.62 13.51 -7.69
CA LEU A 261 7.59 14.43 -7.10
C LEU A 261 6.97 15.35 -6.04
N LEU A 262 5.66 15.62 -6.12
CA LEU A 262 4.97 16.47 -5.15
C LEU A 262 5.10 15.95 -3.70
N PRO A 263 4.77 14.68 -3.39
CA PRO A 263 4.96 14.18 -2.03
C PRO A 263 6.42 14.15 -1.59
N VAL A 264 7.37 13.92 -2.50
CA VAL A 264 8.81 14.00 -2.19
C VAL A 264 9.18 15.41 -1.72
N LEU A 265 8.82 16.43 -2.50
CA LEU A 265 9.16 17.83 -2.23
C LEU A 265 8.46 18.35 -0.97
N LEU A 266 7.16 18.08 -0.83
CA LEU A 266 6.37 18.51 0.31
C LEU A 266 6.86 17.87 1.60
N TRP A 267 7.13 16.56 1.59
CA TRP A 267 7.58 15.85 2.78
C TRP A 267 9.03 16.22 3.16
N SER A 268 9.94 16.26 2.19
CA SER A 268 11.33 16.65 2.46
C SER A 268 11.42 18.09 2.97
N GLY A 269 10.64 19.01 2.38
CA GLY A 269 10.57 20.40 2.85
C GLY A 269 9.99 20.52 4.27
N TRP A 270 9.01 19.69 4.61
CA TRP A 270 8.47 19.61 5.97
C TRP A 270 9.50 19.08 6.97
N LEU A 271 10.29 18.07 6.60
CA LEU A 271 11.35 17.53 7.45
C LEU A 271 12.48 18.54 7.68
N MET A 272 12.93 19.23 6.64
CA MET A 272 14.01 20.23 6.76
C MET A 272 13.65 21.36 7.73
N LYS A 273 12.41 21.85 7.71
CA LYS A 273 11.94 22.87 8.66
C LYS A 273 11.96 22.41 10.12
N ARG A 274 11.90 21.09 10.33
CA ARG A 274 11.79 20.47 11.65
C ARG A 274 13.12 20.05 12.24
N THR A 275 14.15 19.82 11.42
CA THR A 275 15.52 19.58 11.88
C THR A 275 16.24 20.88 12.30
N VAL A 276 15.72 22.03 11.90
CA VAL A 276 16.29 23.37 12.19
C VAL A 276 15.77 23.95 13.52
N HIS A 277 14.81 23.27 14.17
CA HIS A 277 14.22 23.66 15.46
C HIS A 277 14.31 22.50 16.46
#